data_AF-A0A6A4I644-F1
#
_entry.id   AF-A0A6A4I644-F1
#
_cell.length_a   1.000
_cell.length_b   1.000
_cell.length_c   1.000
_cell.angle_alpha   90.00
_cell.angle_beta   90.00
_cell.angle_gamma   90.00
#
_symmetry.space_group_name_H-M   'P 1'
#
loop_
_entity.id
_entity.type
_entity.pdbx_description
1 polymer ?
#
loop_
_entity_poly.entity_id
_entity_poly.type
_entity_poly.pdbx_seq_one_letter_code
_entity_poly.pdbx_strand_id
1 'polypeptide(L)'
;MEIETLSNLRIKVDNTSISTKLRSGYGSCPSESSEISQILQLAEKDLEDYETALHELHMRTLSVQFHKSRLEGYMERLRSMRAPIRRLPNELLLRIFTFCCGGNDGGHSRFGIPNVIVISAVCTRWRELVDSYSQLWTRFAVRFCSNEDYDPEQDIATSQIKLYLERSRDKLVSMCISAGYWGEPSGHPGFQLLLAQSHRWRNLFFEGEFSSRSHPGLLFARLSL
;
A
#
# COMPACT_ATOMS: atom_id res chain seq x y z
N MET A 1 -31.44 16.58 -20.10
CA MET A 1 -31.86 15.19 -20.32
C MET A 1 -32.85 14.91 -19.22
N GLU A 2 -34.09 15.30 -19.51
CA GLU A 2 -35.20 15.30 -18.58
C GLU A 2 -35.37 13.95 -17.88
N ILE A 3 -35.69 14.02 -16.59
CA ILE A 3 -36.35 12.95 -15.84
C ILE A 3 -37.83 12.99 -16.29
N GLU A 4 -38.08 12.64 -17.54
CA GLU A 4 -39.41 12.70 -18.18
C GLU A 4 -40.18 11.38 -18.02
N THR A 5 -39.59 10.36 -17.40
CA THR A 5 -40.20 9.01 -17.33
C THR A 5 -41.16 8.80 -16.16
N LEU A 6 -41.29 9.75 -15.23
CA LEU A 6 -42.16 9.60 -14.04
C LEU A 6 -43.60 10.11 -14.23
N SER A 7 -43.98 10.62 -15.42
CA SER A 7 -45.27 11.28 -15.61
C SER A 7 -46.44 10.40 -16.07
N ASN A 8 -46.22 9.09 -16.28
CA ASN A 8 -47.26 8.17 -16.79
C ASN A 8 -47.70 7.15 -15.75
N LEU A 9 -48.13 7.63 -14.57
CA LEU A 9 -48.80 6.79 -13.59
C LEU A 9 -50.11 6.25 -14.16
N ARG A 10 -50.29 4.93 -14.09
CA ARG A 10 -51.59 4.30 -14.41
C ARG A 10 -52.54 4.41 -13.23
N ILE A 11 -52.00 4.54 -12.01
CA ILE A 11 -52.80 4.72 -10.79
C ILE A 11 -52.40 5.97 -10.02
N LYS A 12 -53.42 6.64 -9.49
CA LYS A 12 -53.28 7.64 -8.44
C LYS A 12 -53.48 6.98 -7.08
N VAL A 13 -52.46 7.05 -6.22
CA VAL A 13 -52.51 6.49 -4.86
C VAL A 13 -53.48 7.31 -4.00
N ASP A 14 -54.58 6.70 -3.55
CA ASP A 14 -55.55 7.29 -2.61
C ASP A 14 -55.64 6.45 -1.31
N ASN A 15 -54.77 6.79 -0.36
CA ASN A 15 -54.70 6.11 0.93
C ASN A 15 -55.91 6.39 1.85
N THR A 16 -56.62 7.49 1.64
CA THR A 16 -57.75 7.90 2.48
C THR A 16 -59.00 7.06 2.22
N SER A 17 -59.30 6.80 0.94
CA SER A 17 -60.42 5.93 0.55
C SER A 17 -60.16 4.45 0.87
N ILE A 18 -58.90 4.00 0.76
CA ILE A 18 -58.53 2.61 1.08
C ILE A 18 -58.61 2.37 2.60
N SER A 19 -58.08 3.28 3.42
CA SER A 19 -58.06 3.10 4.88
C SER A 19 -59.45 3.14 5.53
N THR A 20 -60.39 3.90 4.96
CA THR A 20 -61.79 3.92 5.41
C THR A 20 -62.52 2.63 5.05
N LYS A 21 -62.30 2.08 3.85
CA LYS A 21 -62.87 0.78 3.44
C LYS A 21 -62.37 -0.38 4.31
N LEU A 22 -61.06 -0.44 4.60
CA LEU A 22 -60.46 -1.47 5.46
C LEU A 22 -61.03 -1.48 6.90
N ARG A 23 -61.54 -0.34 7.38
CA ARG A 23 -62.12 -0.19 8.74
C ARG A 23 -63.62 -0.47 8.80
N SER A 24 -64.31 -0.65 7.67
CA SER A 24 -65.77 -0.76 7.63
C SER A 24 -66.31 -2.14 8.04
N GLY A 25 -65.46 -3.18 8.08
CA GLY A 25 -65.84 -4.53 8.54
C GLY A 25 -66.70 -5.36 7.58
N TYR A 26 -67.11 -4.79 6.43
CA TYR A 26 -67.87 -5.48 5.39
C TYR A 26 -66.95 -6.08 4.33
N GLY A 27 -67.30 -7.27 3.80
CA GLY A 27 -66.60 -7.88 2.66
C GLY A 27 -66.96 -7.20 1.33
N SER A 28 -66.02 -7.14 0.38
CA SER A 28 -66.26 -6.54 -0.94
C SER A 28 -67.28 -7.33 -1.77
N CYS A 29 -68.18 -6.62 -2.44
CA CYS A 29 -69.12 -7.17 -3.42
C CYS A 29 -68.35 -7.67 -4.68
N PRO A 30 -68.86 -8.65 -5.47
CA PRO A 30 -68.13 -9.18 -6.63
C PRO A 30 -67.69 -8.15 -7.68
N SER A 31 -68.47 -7.07 -7.87
CA SER A 31 -68.09 -5.96 -8.77
C SER A 31 -66.91 -5.15 -8.23
N GLU A 32 -66.90 -4.86 -6.93
CA GLU A 32 -65.81 -4.15 -6.26
C GLU A 32 -64.53 -5.01 -6.20
N SER A 33 -64.67 -6.32 -6.05
CA SER A 33 -63.53 -7.26 -6.11
C SER A 33 -62.83 -7.25 -7.47
N SER A 34 -63.60 -7.13 -8.55
CA SER A 34 -63.07 -6.99 -9.91
C SER A 34 -62.35 -5.66 -10.13
N GLU A 35 -62.93 -4.55 -9.67
CA GLU A 35 -62.31 -3.22 -9.74
C GLU A 35 -60.99 -3.15 -8.93
N ILE A 36 -60.99 -3.69 -7.71
CA ILE A 36 -59.79 -3.77 -6.87
C ILE A 36 -58.71 -4.62 -7.54
N SER A 37 -59.09 -5.74 -8.17
CA SER A 37 -58.14 -6.60 -8.88
C SER A 37 -57.49 -5.89 -10.08
N GLN A 38 -58.26 -5.10 -10.83
CA GLN A 38 -57.73 -4.29 -11.94
C GLN A 38 -56.78 -3.20 -11.45
N ILE A 39 -57.11 -2.54 -10.34
CA ILE A 39 -56.22 -1.55 -9.71
C ILE A 39 -54.93 -2.23 -9.21
N LEU A 40 -55.02 -3.41 -8.61
CA LEU A 40 -53.81 -4.15 -8.20
C LEU A 40 -52.90 -4.48 -9.40
N GLN A 41 -53.46 -4.98 -10.50
CA GLN A 41 -52.68 -5.29 -11.71
C GLN A 41 -51.99 -4.06 -12.31
N LEU A 42 -52.68 -2.93 -12.35
CA LEU A 42 -52.09 -1.68 -12.84
C LEU A 42 -50.99 -1.17 -11.89
N ALA A 43 -51.12 -1.39 -10.57
CA ALA A 43 -50.14 -0.95 -9.59
C ALA A 43 -48.89 -1.82 -9.62
N GLU A 44 -49.06 -3.13 -9.79
CA GLU A 44 -47.97 -4.08 -10.02
C GLU A 44 -47.19 -3.72 -11.28
N LYS A 45 -47.89 -3.35 -12.36
CA LYS A 45 -47.25 -2.90 -13.60
C LYS A 45 -46.48 -1.58 -13.43
N ASP A 46 -47.04 -0.61 -12.72
CA ASP A 46 -46.32 0.65 -12.41
C ASP A 46 -45.08 0.37 -11.54
N LEU A 47 -45.16 -0.58 -10.61
CA LEU A 47 -44.01 -0.99 -9.79
C LEU A 47 -42.89 -1.63 -10.63
N GLU A 48 -43.24 -2.54 -11.54
CA GLU A 48 -42.28 -3.17 -12.46
C GLU A 48 -41.57 -2.14 -13.36
N ASP A 49 -42.32 -1.15 -13.86
CA ASP A 49 -41.75 -0.05 -14.64
C ASP A 49 -40.78 0.80 -13.79
N TYR A 50 -41.11 1.06 -12.52
CA TYR A 50 -40.20 1.77 -11.61
C TYR A 50 -38.96 0.97 -11.26
N GLU A 51 -39.08 -0.34 -11.03
CA GLU A 51 -37.92 -1.20 -10.78
C GLU A 51 -36.98 -1.21 -11.99
N THR A 52 -37.54 -1.27 -13.20
CA THR A 52 -36.78 -1.17 -14.46
C THR A 52 -36.08 0.19 -14.57
N ALA A 53 -36.79 1.30 -14.35
CA ALA A 53 -36.21 2.64 -14.40
C ALA A 53 -35.11 2.85 -13.33
N LEU A 54 -35.31 2.32 -12.13
CA LEU A 54 -34.30 2.34 -11.07
C LEU A 54 -33.08 1.52 -11.47
N HIS A 55 -33.27 0.34 -12.05
CA HIS A 55 -32.17 -0.47 -12.55
C HIS A 55 -31.37 0.28 -13.62
N GLU A 56 -32.03 0.88 -14.60
CA GLU A 56 -31.38 1.69 -15.63
C GLU A 56 -30.60 2.88 -15.06
N LEU A 57 -31.18 3.62 -14.11
CA LEU A 57 -30.51 4.74 -13.42
C LEU A 57 -29.30 4.28 -12.61
N HIS A 58 -29.40 3.15 -11.92
CA HIS A 58 -28.28 2.55 -11.21
C HIS A 58 -27.15 2.16 -12.17
N MET A 59 -27.49 1.50 -13.28
CA MET A 59 -26.51 1.13 -14.30
C MET A 59 -25.83 2.36 -14.90
N ARG A 60 -26.58 3.43 -15.14
CA ARG A 60 -26.04 4.70 -15.62
C ARG A 60 -25.13 5.38 -14.60
N THR A 61 -25.50 5.35 -13.33
CA THR A 61 -24.69 5.88 -12.22
C THR A 61 -23.36 5.14 -12.13
N LEU A 62 -23.39 3.80 -12.15
CA LEU A 62 -22.18 2.97 -12.14
C LEU A 62 -21.28 3.28 -13.34
N SER A 63 -21.86 3.41 -14.53
CA SER A 63 -21.10 3.78 -15.74
C SER A 63 -20.42 5.15 -15.58
N VAL A 64 -21.14 6.18 -15.12
CA VAL A 64 -20.57 7.52 -14.92
C VAL A 64 -19.47 7.51 -13.84
N GLN A 65 -19.68 6.78 -12.73
CA GLN A 65 -18.66 6.62 -11.70
C GLN A 65 -17.39 5.96 -12.24
N PHE A 66 -17.52 4.90 -13.04
CA PHE A 66 -16.39 4.25 -13.69
C PHE A 66 -15.61 5.22 -14.59
N HIS A 67 -16.30 6.01 -15.42
CA HIS A 67 -15.67 7.00 -16.29
C HIS A 67 -14.99 8.12 -15.49
N LYS A 68 -15.63 8.59 -14.41
CA LYS A 68 -15.06 9.59 -13.49
C LYS A 68 -13.75 9.08 -12.87
N SER A 69 -13.75 7.90 -12.27
CA SER A 69 -12.55 7.32 -11.64
C SER A 69 -11.41 7.11 -12.65
N ARG A 70 -11.73 6.71 -13.88
CA ARG A 70 -10.73 6.61 -14.96
C ARG A 70 -10.13 7.95 -15.33
N LEU A 71 -10.94 9.00 -15.41
CA LEU A 71 -10.48 10.36 -15.71
C LEU A 71 -9.61 10.91 -14.58
N GLU A 72 -10.02 10.73 -13.32
CA GLU A 72 -9.23 11.11 -12.14
C GLU A 72 -7.85 10.43 -12.16
N GLY A 73 -7.80 9.12 -12.40
CA GLY A 73 -6.53 8.38 -12.54
C GLY A 73 -5.69 8.81 -13.75
N TYR A 74 -6.31 9.27 -14.84
CA TYR A 74 -5.59 9.87 -15.97
C TYR A 74 -5.00 11.25 -15.61
N MET A 75 -5.79 12.11 -14.97
CA MET A 75 -5.33 13.42 -14.50
C MET A 75 -4.18 13.29 -13.51
N GLU A 76 -4.22 12.31 -12.61
CA GLU A 76 -3.15 12.10 -11.63
C GLU A 76 -1.84 11.67 -12.30
N ARG A 77 -1.91 10.85 -13.35
CA ARG A 77 -0.74 10.52 -14.17
C ARG A 77 -0.19 11.75 -14.90
N LEU A 78 -1.04 12.61 -15.46
CA LEU A 78 -0.61 13.88 -16.06
C LEU A 78 0.07 14.81 -15.05
N ARG A 79 -0.50 14.94 -13.84
CA ARG A 79 0.10 15.73 -12.75
C ARG A 79 1.46 15.15 -12.33
N SER A 80 1.54 13.84 -12.18
CA SER A 80 2.79 13.11 -11.88
C SER A 80 3.87 13.32 -12.94
N MET A 81 3.49 13.45 -14.22
CA MET A 81 4.42 13.80 -15.31
C MET A 81 4.89 15.25 -15.25
N ARG A 82 4.07 16.17 -14.73
CA ARG A 82 4.43 17.57 -14.53
C ARG A 82 5.13 17.85 -13.20
N ALA A 83 5.33 16.83 -12.36
CA ALA A 83 5.96 16.98 -11.06
C ALA A 83 7.35 17.65 -11.18
N PRO A 84 7.65 18.69 -10.37
CA PRO A 84 8.92 19.43 -10.47
C PRO A 84 10.17 18.55 -10.37
N ILE A 85 10.09 17.46 -9.60
CA ILE A 85 11.18 16.50 -9.41
C ILE A 85 11.68 15.87 -10.72
N ARG A 86 10.82 15.77 -11.75
CA ARG A 86 11.21 15.25 -13.07
C ARG A 86 12.14 16.21 -13.83
N ARG A 87 12.09 17.50 -13.52
CA ARG A 87 12.90 18.55 -14.15
C ARG A 87 14.26 18.74 -13.48
N LEU A 88 14.48 18.13 -12.31
CA LEU A 88 15.75 18.22 -11.62
C LEU A 88 16.85 17.52 -12.43
N PRO A 89 18.07 18.09 -12.51
CA PRO A 89 19.25 17.38 -12.97
C PRO A 89 19.55 16.14 -12.12
N ASN A 90 20.32 15.21 -12.68
CA ASN A 90 20.66 13.95 -12.03
C ASN A 90 21.44 14.18 -10.72
N GLU A 91 22.31 15.18 -10.69
CA GLU A 91 23.13 15.55 -9.54
C GLU A 91 22.27 15.97 -8.34
N LEU A 92 21.20 16.73 -8.59
CA LEU A 92 20.27 17.13 -7.54
C LEU A 92 19.44 15.95 -7.04
N LEU A 93 19.01 15.05 -7.92
CA LEU A 93 18.33 13.82 -7.52
C LEU A 93 19.23 12.94 -6.65
N LEU A 94 20.49 12.72 -7.04
CA LEU A 94 21.45 11.94 -6.26
C LEU A 94 21.73 12.58 -4.89
N ARG A 95 21.76 13.91 -4.81
CA ARG A 95 21.90 14.62 -3.53
C ARG A 95 20.69 14.42 -2.63
N ILE A 96 19.47 14.49 -3.19
CA ILE A 96 18.22 14.18 -2.47
C ILE A 96 18.25 12.72 -1.99
N PHE A 97 18.58 11.76 -2.85
CA PHE A 97 18.65 10.35 -2.49
C PHE A 97 19.66 10.10 -1.37
N THR A 98 20.82 10.76 -1.44
CA THR A 98 21.84 10.67 -0.38
C THR A 98 21.31 11.16 0.95
N PHE A 99 20.58 12.28 0.96
CA PHE A 99 19.92 12.80 2.16
C PHE A 99 18.88 11.82 2.70
N CYS A 100 17.98 11.33 1.83
CA CYS A 100 16.95 10.36 2.17
C CYS A 100 17.51 9.03 2.72
N CYS A 101 18.65 8.57 2.21
CA CYS A 101 19.32 7.34 2.68
C CYS A 101 20.27 7.59 3.87
N GLY A 102 20.08 8.69 4.62
CA GLY A 102 20.77 8.96 5.89
C GLY A 102 21.91 9.97 5.82
N GLY A 103 22.00 10.77 4.77
CA GLY A 103 23.02 11.79 4.60
C GLY A 103 22.81 13.02 5.49
N ASN A 104 23.14 12.95 6.79
CA ASN A 104 24.00 13.91 7.50
C ASN A 104 24.02 13.81 9.03
N ASP A 105 23.17 13.02 9.69
CA ASP A 105 22.95 13.28 11.11
C ASP A 105 23.61 12.21 11.99
N GLY A 106 24.65 12.62 12.73
CA GLY A 106 25.39 11.83 13.72
C GLY A 106 24.59 11.45 14.97
N GLY A 107 23.31 11.13 14.84
CA GLY A 107 22.45 10.87 16.00
C GLY A 107 21.11 10.23 15.64
N HIS A 108 21.02 8.93 15.92
CA HIS A 108 19.84 8.26 16.49
C HIS A 108 18.51 8.13 15.71
N SER A 109 18.32 8.63 14.48
CA SER A 109 17.15 8.23 13.66
C SER A 109 17.44 6.93 12.86
N ARG A 110 17.79 5.85 13.56
CA ARG A 110 18.71 4.84 13.01
C ARG A 110 18.31 4.24 11.65
N PHE A 111 17.04 3.93 11.30
CA PHE A 111 16.68 3.47 9.94
C PHE A 111 15.26 3.83 9.49
N GLY A 112 14.76 5.03 9.82
CA GLY A 112 13.46 5.49 9.34
C GLY A 112 13.52 5.99 7.89
N ILE A 113 13.02 5.17 6.94
CA ILE A 113 12.56 5.37 5.52
C ILE A 113 13.05 6.64 4.75
N PRO A 114 13.38 6.58 3.43
CA PRO A 114 13.38 5.44 2.52
C PRO A 114 14.78 4.88 2.27
N ASN A 115 14.85 3.57 2.46
CA ASN A 115 15.88 2.69 1.96
C ASN A 115 16.09 2.93 0.44
N VAL A 116 17.34 2.87 -0.03
CA VAL A 116 17.74 2.93 -1.45
C VAL A 116 16.89 2.02 -2.37
N ILE A 117 16.42 0.88 -1.87
CA ILE A 117 15.49 -0.03 -2.56
C ILE A 117 14.17 0.66 -2.90
N VAL A 118 13.57 1.41 -1.96
CA VAL A 118 12.30 2.13 -2.19
C VAL A 118 12.49 3.23 -3.23
N ILE A 119 13.62 3.96 -3.16
CA ILE A 119 13.98 4.98 -4.15
C ILE A 119 14.11 4.37 -5.55
N SER A 120 14.77 3.21 -5.66
CA SER A 120 14.95 2.50 -6.94
C SER A 120 13.64 1.98 -7.56
N ALA A 121 12.56 1.88 -6.77
CA ALA A 121 11.27 1.40 -7.23
C ALA A 121 10.39 2.50 -7.86
N VAL A 122 10.75 3.79 -7.71
CA VAL A 122 9.90 4.92 -8.13
C VAL A 122 9.75 5.02 -9.65
N CYS A 123 10.85 4.99 -10.40
CA CYS A 123 10.84 4.96 -11.86
C CYS A 123 12.17 4.46 -12.42
N THR A 124 12.22 4.16 -13.72
CA THR A 124 13.43 3.68 -14.42
C THR A 124 14.62 4.61 -14.23
N ARG A 125 14.44 5.93 -14.40
CA ARG A 125 15.49 6.93 -14.19
C ARG A 125 16.07 6.89 -12.77
N TRP A 126 15.21 6.74 -11.76
CA TRP A 126 15.68 6.68 -10.37
C TRP A 126 16.46 5.41 -10.09
N ARG A 127 16.01 4.27 -10.66
CA ARG A 127 16.71 3.00 -10.59
C ARG A 127 18.11 3.08 -11.21
N GLU A 128 18.22 3.61 -12.43
CA GLU A 128 19.50 3.78 -13.14
C GLU A 128 20.47 4.67 -12.35
N LEU A 129 19.98 5.75 -11.75
CA LEU A 129 20.78 6.63 -10.89
C LEU A 129 21.24 5.92 -9.62
N VAL A 130 20.33 5.19 -8.97
CA VAL A 130 20.63 4.40 -7.78
C VAL A 130 21.68 3.32 -8.08
N ASP A 131 21.54 2.63 -9.22
CA ASP A 131 22.44 1.56 -9.64
C ASP A 131 23.84 2.07 -10.00
N SER A 132 23.92 3.24 -10.63
CA SER A 132 25.19 3.85 -11.03
C SER A 132 25.93 4.52 -9.87
N TYR A 133 25.23 4.93 -8.81
CA TYR A 133 25.81 5.69 -7.71
C TYR A 133 26.01 4.84 -6.45
N SER A 134 27.17 4.17 -6.38
CA SER A 134 27.54 3.25 -5.29
C SER A 134 27.51 3.85 -3.88
N GLN A 135 27.55 5.19 -3.75
CA GLN A 135 27.49 5.87 -2.45
C GLN A 135 26.17 5.61 -1.71
N LEU A 136 25.07 5.38 -2.43
CA LEU A 136 23.76 5.15 -1.82
C LEU A 136 23.65 3.79 -1.12
N TRP A 137 24.55 2.87 -1.49
CA TRP A 137 24.58 1.50 -0.97
C TRP A 137 25.56 1.35 0.19
N THR A 138 26.22 2.42 0.64
CA THR A 138 27.19 2.34 1.74
C THR A 138 26.54 2.38 3.12
N ARG A 139 25.22 2.56 3.21
CA ARG A 139 24.50 2.68 4.49
C ARG A 139 23.25 1.82 4.48
N PHE A 140 23.15 0.89 5.43
CA PHE A 140 22.01 -0.02 5.50
C PHE A 140 21.78 -0.60 6.90
N ALA A 141 20.56 -1.04 7.16
CA ALA A 141 20.25 -1.89 8.31
C ALA A 141 19.84 -3.27 7.88
N VAL A 142 20.21 -4.22 8.71
CA VAL A 142 19.78 -5.61 8.60
C VAL A 142 19.14 -6.01 9.91
N ARG A 143 18.02 -6.73 9.80
CA ARG A 143 17.41 -7.43 10.92
C ARG A 143 17.67 -8.92 10.75
N PHE A 144 18.27 -9.53 11.76
CA PHE A 144 18.37 -10.99 11.86
C PHE A 144 17.20 -11.51 12.70
N CYS A 145 16.58 -12.60 12.24
CA CYS A 145 15.59 -13.35 13.02
C CYS A 145 16.30 -14.21 14.08
N SER A 146 15.52 -14.73 15.03
CA SER A 146 16.04 -15.73 15.97
C SER A 146 16.43 -17.00 15.21
N ASN A 147 17.33 -17.82 15.76
CA ASN A 147 17.70 -19.10 15.15
C ASN A 147 16.52 -20.09 15.07
N GLU A 148 15.53 -19.96 15.95
CA GLU A 148 14.34 -20.82 15.98
C GLU A 148 13.39 -20.52 14.81
N ASP A 149 13.41 -19.28 14.31
CA ASP A 149 12.59 -18.79 13.20
C ASP A 149 13.36 -18.76 11.86
N TYR A 150 14.58 -19.32 11.80
CA TYR A 150 15.41 -19.24 10.61
C TYR A 150 15.00 -20.28 9.56
N ASP A 151 14.42 -19.79 8.46
CA ASP A 151 14.21 -20.55 7.23
C ASP A 151 15.27 -20.14 6.18
N PRO A 152 16.19 -21.04 5.79
CA PRO A 152 17.17 -20.77 4.74
C PRO A 152 16.56 -20.36 3.40
N GLU A 153 15.35 -20.84 3.08
CA GLU A 153 14.67 -20.50 1.82
C GLU A 153 14.12 -19.06 1.83
N GLN A 154 13.97 -18.46 3.01
CA GLN A 154 13.43 -17.11 3.22
C GLN A 154 14.43 -16.17 3.90
N ASP A 155 15.73 -16.39 3.70
CA ASP A 155 16.79 -15.56 4.28
C ASP A 155 16.93 -14.19 3.57
N ILE A 156 16.01 -13.30 3.91
CA ILE A 156 15.95 -11.91 3.42
C ILE A 156 17.21 -11.14 3.87
N ALA A 157 17.71 -11.40 5.07
CA ALA A 157 18.86 -10.71 5.65
C ALA A 157 20.12 -10.94 4.81
N THR A 158 20.43 -12.20 4.50
CA THR A 158 21.58 -12.57 3.66
C THR A 158 21.46 -11.98 2.25
N SER A 159 20.27 -12.06 1.65
CA SER A 159 20.01 -11.52 0.31
C SER A 159 20.20 -10.00 0.26
N GLN A 160 19.70 -9.30 1.28
CA GLN A 160 19.89 -7.87 1.43
C GLN A 160 21.39 -7.54 1.59
N ILE A 161 22.09 -8.22 2.50
CA ILE A 161 23.53 -8.01 2.72
C ILE A 161 24.33 -8.15 1.42
N LYS A 162 24.12 -9.22 0.67
CA LYS A 162 24.80 -9.45 -0.61
C LYS A 162 24.60 -8.28 -1.57
N LEU A 163 23.35 -7.85 -1.75
CA LEU A 163 23.01 -6.76 -2.64
C LEU A 163 23.73 -5.45 -2.25
N TYR A 164 23.72 -5.09 -0.97
CA TYR A 164 24.37 -3.86 -0.52
C TYR A 164 25.90 -3.93 -0.63
N LEU A 165 26.51 -5.07 -0.31
CA LEU A 165 27.95 -5.25 -0.43
C LEU A 165 28.42 -5.20 -1.89
N GLU A 166 27.67 -5.82 -2.80
CA GLU A 166 27.94 -5.79 -4.23
C GLU A 166 27.84 -4.37 -4.79
N ARG A 167 26.73 -3.67 -4.50
CA ARG A 167 26.46 -2.33 -5.06
C ARG A 167 27.28 -1.22 -4.43
N SER A 168 27.75 -1.39 -3.19
CA SER A 168 28.71 -0.48 -2.56
C SER A 168 30.14 -0.62 -3.10
N ARG A 169 30.42 -1.69 -3.87
CA ARG A 169 31.72 -1.96 -4.53
C ARG A 169 32.87 -2.10 -3.55
N ASP A 170 33.82 -1.16 -3.55
CA ASP A 170 35.00 -1.09 -2.69
C ASP A 170 34.85 -0.06 -1.57
N LYS A 171 33.74 0.69 -1.57
CA LYS A 171 33.53 1.78 -0.61
C LYS A 171 33.37 1.27 0.82
N LEU A 172 33.75 2.11 1.77
CA LEU A 172 33.52 1.84 3.19
C LEU A 172 32.02 1.89 3.51
N VAL A 173 31.55 0.90 4.28
CA VAL A 173 30.14 0.69 4.63
C VAL A 173 29.87 1.03 6.09
N SER A 174 28.72 1.64 6.36
CA SER A 174 28.19 1.86 7.70
C SER A 174 26.91 1.09 7.85
N MET A 175 26.76 0.29 8.90
CA MET A 175 25.59 -0.55 9.07
C MET A 175 25.09 -0.58 10.49
N CYS A 176 23.81 -0.88 10.65
CA CYS A 176 23.27 -1.32 11.92
C CYS A 176 22.72 -2.72 11.76
N ILE A 177 23.00 -3.52 12.76
CA ILE A 177 22.50 -4.87 12.85
C ILE A 177 21.52 -4.88 14.00
N SER A 178 20.30 -5.34 13.73
CA SER A 178 19.26 -5.52 14.72
C SER A 178 18.91 -7.00 14.88
N ALA A 179 18.65 -7.43 16.11
CA ALA A 179 18.16 -8.75 16.42
C ALA A 179 17.18 -8.66 17.60
N GLY A 180 16.22 -9.59 17.69
CA GLY A 180 15.31 -9.67 18.84
C GLY A 180 16.06 -9.93 20.14
N TYR A 181 16.95 -10.91 20.13
CA TYR A 181 17.83 -11.25 21.24
C TYR A 181 19.23 -11.61 20.73
N TRP A 182 20.28 -11.04 21.33
CA TRP A 182 21.66 -11.32 20.96
C TRP A 182 22.18 -12.56 21.72
N GLY A 183 22.20 -13.72 21.04
CA GLY A 183 22.86 -14.96 21.48
C GLY A 183 24.29 -15.12 20.93
N GLU A 184 24.87 -16.34 20.96
CA GLU A 184 26.12 -16.63 20.23
C GLU A 184 25.89 -16.48 18.71
N PRO A 185 26.44 -15.43 18.05
CA PRO A 185 26.06 -15.06 16.70
C PRO A 185 27.09 -15.55 15.69
N SER A 186 27.22 -16.86 15.54
CA SER A 186 28.27 -17.44 14.70
C SER A 186 27.78 -18.25 13.51
N GLY A 187 26.53 -18.74 13.50
CA GLY A 187 26.05 -19.63 12.43
C GLY A 187 25.42 -18.95 11.21
N HIS A 188 24.88 -17.73 11.33
CA HIS A 188 24.04 -17.17 10.28
C HIS A 188 24.86 -16.77 9.02
N PRO A 189 24.49 -17.23 7.82
CA PRO A 189 25.26 -16.95 6.58
C PRO A 189 25.47 -15.45 6.31
N GLY A 190 24.42 -14.64 6.47
CA GLY A 190 24.52 -13.18 6.36
C GLY A 190 25.54 -12.55 7.32
N PHE A 191 25.63 -13.04 8.55
CA PHE A 191 26.62 -12.54 9.51
C PHE A 191 28.05 -12.87 9.09
N GLN A 192 28.28 -14.08 8.55
CA GLN A 192 29.57 -14.50 8.00
C GLN A 192 29.97 -13.65 6.78
N LEU A 193 29.03 -13.30 5.90
CA LEU A 193 29.28 -12.41 4.77
C LEU A 193 29.70 -11.01 5.22
N LEU A 194 29.05 -10.49 6.26
CA LEU A 194 29.43 -9.21 6.86
C LEU A 194 30.87 -9.30 7.39
N LEU A 195 31.19 -10.32 8.20
CA LEU A 195 32.53 -10.53 8.77
C LEU A 195 33.63 -10.60 7.70
N ALA A 196 33.37 -11.32 6.61
CA ALA A 196 34.30 -11.40 5.47
C ALA A 196 34.62 -10.03 4.84
N GLN A 197 33.72 -9.05 5.00
CA GLN A 197 33.88 -7.68 4.50
C GLN A 197 34.26 -6.67 5.60
N SER A 198 34.72 -7.13 6.77
CA SER A 198 35.07 -6.30 7.92
C SER A 198 36.10 -5.20 7.63
N HIS A 199 37.05 -5.46 6.73
CA HIS A 199 38.05 -4.49 6.27
C HIS A 199 37.45 -3.23 5.62
N ARG A 200 36.18 -3.29 5.18
CA ARG A 200 35.46 -2.15 4.57
C ARG A 200 34.56 -1.42 5.55
N TRP A 201 34.55 -1.78 6.83
CA TRP A 201 33.61 -1.18 7.77
C TRP A 201 34.07 0.21 8.20
N ARG A 202 33.13 1.17 8.21
CA ARG A 202 33.32 2.51 8.76
C ARG A 202 32.64 2.67 10.10
N ASN A 203 31.38 2.29 10.20
CA ASN A 203 30.60 2.35 11.43
C ASN A 203 29.75 1.09 11.56
N LEU A 204 29.68 0.54 12.76
CA LEU A 204 28.86 -0.62 13.07
C LEU A 204 28.06 -0.34 14.34
N PHE A 205 26.74 -0.48 14.23
CA PHE A 205 25.82 -0.29 15.35
C PHE A 205 25.07 -1.58 15.60
N PHE A 206 24.78 -1.85 16.87
CA PHE A 206 23.95 -2.97 17.30
C PHE A 206 22.69 -2.44 17.98
N GLU A 207 21.56 -3.06 17.66
CA GLU A 207 20.26 -2.76 18.24
C GLU A 207 19.56 -4.06 18.65
N GLY A 208 18.89 -4.08 19.80
CA GLY A 208 18.23 -5.27 20.33
C GLY A 208 18.59 -5.53 21.78
N GLU A 209 18.03 -6.61 22.35
CA GLU A 209 18.27 -6.99 23.73
C GLU A 209 19.54 -7.82 23.86
N PHE A 210 20.47 -7.38 24.72
CA PHE A 210 21.71 -8.08 25.02
C PHE A 210 21.87 -8.30 26.52
N SER A 211 22.38 -9.48 26.90
CA SER A 211 22.90 -9.71 28.24
C SER A 211 24.29 -9.06 28.37
N SER A 212 24.74 -8.78 29.59
CA SER A 212 26.10 -8.24 29.85
C SER A 212 27.24 -9.14 29.33
N ARG A 213 26.95 -10.43 29.06
CA ARG A 213 27.91 -11.41 28.52
C ARG A 213 27.76 -11.68 27.02
N SER A 214 26.68 -11.21 26.40
CA SER A 214 26.32 -11.49 25.01
C SER A 214 26.34 -10.24 24.13
N HIS A 215 26.99 -9.16 24.59
CA HIS A 215 27.06 -7.94 23.80
C HIS A 215 27.83 -8.20 22.49
N PRO A 216 27.25 -7.89 21.31
CA PRO A 216 27.84 -8.23 20.01
C PRO A 216 29.26 -7.67 19.83
N GLY A 217 29.53 -6.48 20.36
CA GLY A 217 30.86 -5.86 20.32
C GLY A 217 31.99 -6.72 20.93
N LEU A 218 31.69 -7.61 21.89
CA LEU A 218 32.68 -8.53 22.47
C LEU A 218 33.08 -9.66 21.51
N LEU A 219 32.20 -10.02 20.56
CA LEU A 219 32.47 -11.05 19.55
C LEU A 219 33.36 -10.51 18.43
N PHE A 220 33.16 -9.25 18.05
CA PHE A 220 34.02 -8.60 17.04
C PHE A 220 35.43 -8.32 17.56
N ALA A 221 35.58 -7.99 18.86
CA ALA A 221 36.90 -7.86 19.49
C ALA A 221 37.70 -9.18 19.48
N ARG A 222 37.03 -10.35 19.48
CA ARG A 222 37.68 -11.67 19.40
C ARG A 222 38.04 -12.09 17.97
N LEU A 223 37.34 -11.58 16.96
CA LEU A 223 37.57 -11.92 15.54
C LEU A 223 38.60 -10.99 14.85
N SER A 224 39.14 -10.01 15.59
CA SER A 224 40.16 -9.06 15.15
C SER A 224 41.60 -9.49 15.53
N LEU A 225 41.78 -10.73 16.00
CA LEU A 225 43.05 -11.35 16.39
C LEU A 225 43.34 -12.58 15.54
#